data_AF-A0A2H5V386-F1
#
_entry.id   AF-A0A2H5V386-F1
#
_cell.length_a   1.000
_cell.length_b   1.000
_cell.length_c   1.000
_cell.angle_alpha   90.00
_cell.angle_beta   90.00
_cell.angle_gamma   90.00
#
_symmetry.space_group_name_H-M   'P 1'
#
loop_
_entity.id
_entity.type
_entity.pdbx_description
1 polymer ?
#
loop_
_entity_poly.entity_id
_entity_poly.type
_entity_poly.pdbx_seq_one_letter_code
_entity_poly.pdbx_strand_id
1 'polypeptide(L)' 'MSTGQRVLYQCVKCGKVFEKERVFKGTGIRCPFCGFPVLRKAKPETAKLIKTSKLSEEQKLFF' A
#
# COMPACT_ATOMS: atom_id res chain seq x y z
N MET A 1 -12.19 17.99 -10.24
CA MET A 1 -10.83 17.44 -10.45
C MET A 1 -10.92 15.93 -10.31
N SER A 2 -10.46 15.18 -11.31
CA SER A 2 -10.55 13.72 -11.31
C SER A 2 -9.86 13.12 -10.09
N THR A 3 -10.64 12.60 -9.15
CA THR A 3 -10.19 11.91 -7.94
C THR A 3 -9.67 10.51 -8.28
N GLY A 4 -8.70 10.44 -9.20
CA GLY A 4 -8.02 9.21 -9.54
C GLY A 4 -7.00 8.89 -8.46
N GLN A 5 -7.30 7.93 -7.58
CA GLN A 5 -6.35 7.46 -6.59
C GLN A 5 -5.08 6.96 -7.31
N ARG A 6 -3.94 7.62 -7.08
CA ARG A 6 -2.64 7.20 -7.61
C ARG A 6 -2.24 5.90 -6.92
N VAL A 7 -2.42 4.77 -7.60
CA VAL A 7 -2.03 3.45 -7.06
C VAL A 7 -0.54 3.24 -7.34
N LEU A 8 0.25 3.26 -6.27
CA LEU A 8 1.66 2.96 -6.30
C LEU A 8 1.90 1.47 -6.02
N TYR A 9 2.78 0.87 -6.80
CA TYR A 9 3.29 -0.49 -6.62
C TYR A 9 4.75 -0.46 -6.21
N GLN A 10 5.15 -1.44 -5.41
CA GLN A 10 6.52 -1.65 -4.98
C GLN A 10 6.98 -3.04 -5.39
N CYS A 11 8.15 -3.13 -6.02
CA CYS A 11 8.76 -4.43 -6.32
C CYS A 11 9.28 -5.09 -5.04
N VAL A 12 8.98 -6.37 -4.85
CA VAL A 12 9.45 -7.15 -3.69
C VAL A 12 10.96 -7.43 -3.77
N LYS A 13 11.52 -7.56 -4.98
CA LYS A 13 12.94 -7.89 -5.19
C LYS A 13 13.86 -6.66 -5.12
N CYS A 14 13.54 -5.58 -5.84
CA CYS A 14 14.41 -4.39 -5.91
C CYS A 14 13.94 -3.22 -5.05
N GLY A 15 12.75 -3.31 -4.44
CA GLY A 15 12.21 -2.27 -3.55
C GLY A 15 11.71 -0.99 -4.23
N LYS A 16 11.91 -0.83 -5.55
CA LYS A 16 11.49 0.37 -6.29
C LYS A 16 9.98 0.53 -6.30
N VAL A 17 9.53 1.78 -6.11
CA VAL A 17 8.12 2.19 -6.11
C VAL A 17 7.80 2.91 -7.42
N PHE A 18 6.67 2.60 -8.04
CA PHE A 18 6.24 3.18 -9.30
C PHE A 18 4.72 3.13 -9.46
N GLU A 19 4.17 4.00 -10.31
CA GLU A 19 2.74 4.07 -10.61
C GLU A 19 2.28 2.89 -11.48
N LYS A 20 0.98 2.55 -11.37
CA LYS A 20 0.31 1.48 -12.14
C LYS A 20 0.58 1.55 -13.65
N GLU A 21 0.70 2.74 -14.20
CA GLU A 21 0.92 2.98 -15.64
C GLU A 21 2.28 2.46 -16.11
N ARG A 22 3.27 2.39 -15.22
CA ARG A 22 4.62 1.88 -15.51
C ARG A 22 4.75 0.37 -15.38
N VAL A 23 3.67 -0.33 -15.03
CA VAL A 23 3.65 -1.80 -15.03
C VAL A 23 3.62 -2.28 -16.48
N PHE A 24 4.65 -3.03 -16.88
CA PHE A 24 4.70 -3.63 -18.21
C PHE A 24 3.56 -4.67 -18.31
N LYS A 25 2.63 -4.50 -19.26
CA LYS A 25 1.43 -5.36 -19.42
C LYS A 25 1.60 -6.48 -20.45
N GLY A 26 2.67 -6.48 -21.24
CA GLY A 26 2.83 -7.38 -22.40
C GLY A 26 2.73 -8.87 -22.06
N THR A 27 3.58 -9.38 -21.16
CA THR A 27 3.61 -10.80 -20.76
C THR A 27 3.14 -11.01 -19.31
N GLY A 28 2.25 -10.14 -18.82
CA GLY A 28 1.83 -10.08 -17.42
C GLY A 28 2.58 -9.03 -16.58
N ILE A 29 2.15 -8.87 -15.33
CA ILE A 29 2.63 -7.83 -14.41
C ILE A 29 4.10 -8.09 -14.06
N ARG A 30 5.01 -7.20 -14.47
CA ARG A 30 6.43 -7.27 -14.13
C ARG A 30 6.98 -5.92 -13.71
N CYS A 31 8.01 -5.94 -12.88
CA CYS A 31 8.77 -4.75 -12.51
C CYS A 31 9.52 -4.22 -13.75
N PRO A 32 9.38 -2.92 -14.09
CA PRO A 32 10.05 -2.33 -15.25
C PRO A 32 11.57 -2.21 -15.09
N PHE A 33 12.09 -2.37 -13.87
CA PHE A 33 13.51 -2.21 -13.58
C PHE A 33 14.29 -3.52 -13.52
N CYS A 34 13.70 -4.57 -12.93
CA CYS A 34 14.39 -5.86 -12.73
C CYS A 34 13.67 -7.05 -13.37
N GLY A 35 12.51 -6.83 -13.99
CA GLY A 35 11.71 -7.89 -14.64
C GLY A 35 10.97 -8.84 -13.69
N PHE A 36 11.12 -8.68 -12.36
CA PHE A 36 10.49 -9.58 -11.39
C PHE A 36 8.95 -9.47 -11.42
N PRO A 37 8.20 -10.59 -11.45
CA PRO A 37 6.75 -10.56 -11.69
C PRO A 37 5.91 -10.23 -10.45
N VAL A 38 6.49 -10.25 -9.25
CA VAL A 38 5.73 -10.02 -8.01
C VAL A 38 5.90 -8.58 -7.54
N LEU A 39 4.77 -7.87 -7.46
CA LEU A 39 4.67 -6.49 -6.99
C LEU A 39 3.66 -6.43 -5.83
N ARG A 40 3.93 -5.60 -4.81
CA ARG A 40 2.99 -5.29 -3.72
C ARG A 40 2.45 -3.87 -3.87
N LYS A 41 1.25 -3.57 -3.37
CA LYS A 41 0.81 -2.17 -3.27
C LYS A 41 1.67 -1.45 -2.24
N ALA A 42 2.14 -0.25 -2.57
CA ALA A 42 2.88 0.57 -1.63
C ALA A 42 1.96 1.04 -0.50
N LYS A 43 2.54 1.27 0.68
CA LYS A 43 1.82 1.90 1.80
C LYS A 43 1.33 3.28 1.33
N PRO A 44 0.08 3.67 1.62
CA PRO A 44 -0.38 5.01 1.32
C PRO A 44 0.48 6.04 2.06
N GLU A 45 0.71 7.20 1.43
CA GLU A 45 1.43 8.33 2.05
C GLU A 45 0.64 8.95 3.21
N THR A 46 -0.68 8.77 3.21
CA THR A 46 -1.54 9.27 4.28
C THR A 46 -1.44 8.40 5.53
N ALA A 47 -1.21 9.06 6.67
CA ALA A 47 -1.23 8.41 7.97
C ALA A 47 -2.63 7.87 8.27
N LYS A 48 -2.70 6.62 8.72
CA LYS A 48 -3.93 6.00 9.18
C LYS A 48 -4.10 6.32 10.67
N LEU A 49 -5.21 6.94 11.05
CA LEU A 49 -5.60 7.05 12.46
C LEU A 49 -6.04 5.68 12.97
N ILE A 50 -5.29 5.13 13.92
CA ILE A 50 -5.58 3.84 14.55
C ILE A 50 -6.18 4.13 15.92
N LYS A 51 -7.45 3.76 16.12
CA LYS A 51 -8.05 3.74 17.46
C LYS A 51 -7.70 2.42 18.12
N THR A 52 -6.88 2.46 19.17
CA THR A 52 -6.68 1.32 20.07
C THR A 52 -7.87 1.22 21.05
N SER A 53 -7.98 0.12 21.79
CA SER A 53 -9.13 -0.21 22.67
C SER A 53 -9.63 0.99 23.48
N LYS A 54 -10.95 1.05 23.69
CA LYS A 54 -11.55 2.00 24.63
C LYS A 54 -11.10 1.62 26.05
N LEU A 55 -9.90 2.03 26.46
CA LEU A 55 -9.44 1.92 27.85
C LEU A 55 -10.49 2.49 28.83
N SER A 56 -11.35 3.41 28.36
CA SER A 56 -12.45 4.00 29.11
C SER A 56 -13.63 3.07 29.44
N GLU A 57 -13.82 1.94 28.74
CA GLU A 57 -14.89 0.97 29.09
C GLU A 57 -14.39 -0.13 30.02
N GLU A 58 -13.13 -0.56 29.89
CA GLU A 58 -12.52 -1.52 30.81
C GLU A 58 -12.43 -0.93 32.22
N GLN A 59 -12.08 0.35 32.37
CA GLN A 59 -12.02 1.04 33.67
C GLN A 59 -13.39 1.16 34.38
N LYS A 60 -14.52 1.07 33.65
CA LYS A 60 -15.88 1.13 34.24
C LYS A 60 -16.37 -0.22 34.77
N LEU A 61 -15.72 -1.32 34.41
CA LEU A 61 -16.05 -2.66 34.90
C LEU A 61 -15.33 -3.00 36.21
N PHE A 62 -14.39 -2.15 36.64
CA PHE A 62 -13.59 -2.32 37.87
C PHE A 62 -14.01 -1.37 39.01
N PHE A 63 -15.08 -0.58 38.84
CA PHE A 63 -15.67 0.27 39.89
C PHE A 63 -17.18 0.05 39.99
#